data_AF-A0A3M2TFE6-F1
#
_entry.id   AF-A0A3M2TFE6-F1
#
_cell.length_a   1.000
_cell.length_b   1.000
_cell.length_c   1.000
_cell.angle_alpha   90.00
_cell.angle_beta   90.00
_cell.angle_gamma   90.00
#
_symmetry.space_group_name_H-M   'P 1'
#
loop_
_entity.id
_entity.type
_entity.pdbx_description
1 polymer ?
#
loop_
_entity_poly.entity_id
_entity_poly.type
_entity_poly.pdbx_seq_one_letter_code
_entity_poly.pdbx_strand_id
1 'polypeptide(L)'
;MLSTIRDAPPNPDQPQEDDPRRRADTDQTGYSDRLDPPLSQILQGGRHGSVLSKEGKPLQPFTLLDRRTQLQQGVFKPSHNLPTMTIDDYLEEEKRRGNFIEGGDQSATQEVVDEDDMDKADEETMKARAWDEFTEANPKGSGNTLNRG
;
A
#
# COMPACT_ATOMS: atom_id res chain seq x y z
N MET A 1 15.53 -42.53 3.74
CA MET A 1 16.06 -41.16 3.55
C MET A 1 16.39 -40.93 2.07
N LEU A 2 15.46 -41.16 1.14
CA LEU A 2 15.74 -41.04 -0.30
C LEU A 2 14.50 -40.59 -1.10
N SER A 3 13.67 -39.75 -0.51
CA SER A 3 12.41 -39.27 -1.09
C SER A 3 12.30 -37.75 -1.13
N THR A 4 13.32 -37.01 -0.67
CA THR A 4 13.29 -35.55 -0.51
C THR A 4 14.04 -34.77 -1.59
N ILE A 5 14.60 -35.43 -2.61
CA ILE A 5 15.38 -34.77 -3.68
C ILE A 5 14.56 -34.39 -4.93
N ARG A 6 13.29 -34.81 -5.02
CA ARG A 6 12.44 -34.53 -6.19
C ARG A 6 11.71 -33.19 -6.17
N ASP A 7 11.59 -32.54 -5.00
CA ASP A 7 10.82 -31.29 -4.82
C ASP A 7 11.69 -30.07 -4.48
N ALA A 8 12.99 -30.10 -4.79
CA ALA A 8 13.82 -28.91 -4.61
C ALA A 8 13.50 -27.86 -5.68
N PRO A 9 13.26 -26.59 -5.32
CA PRO A 9 13.06 -25.52 -6.30
C PRO A 9 14.32 -25.35 -7.15
N PRO A 10 14.18 -25.06 -8.46
CA PRO A 10 15.31 -24.90 -9.35
C PRO A 10 16.18 -23.72 -8.89
N ASN A 11 17.50 -23.94 -8.88
CA ASN A 11 18.48 -22.94 -8.50
C ASN A 11 18.47 -21.77 -9.53
N PRO A 12 18.24 -20.51 -9.11
CA PRO A 12 18.17 -19.36 -10.03
C PRO A 12 19.49 -19.04 -10.73
N ASP A 13 20.62 -19.54 -10.24
CA ASP A 13 21.96 -19.23 -10.79
C ASP A 13 22.42 -20.20 -11.90
N GLN A 14 21.56 -21.09 -12.38
CA GLN A 14 21.90 -21.95 -13.52
C GLN A 14 21.52 -21.27 -14.85
N PRO A 15 22.46 -21.12 -15.80
CA PRO A 15 22.12 -20.67 -17.14
C PRO A 15 21.14 -21.68 -17.75
N GLN A 16 19.94 -21.21 -18.11
CA GLN A 16 18.95 -22.06 -18.77
C GLN A 16 19.50 -22.44 -20.15
N GLU A 17 19.89 -23.69 -20.32
CA GLU A 17 20.20 -24.23 -21.64
C GLU A 17 18.92 -24.23 -22.48
N ASP A 18 18.89 -23.40 -23.52
CA ASP A 18 17.79 -23.33 -24.49
C ASP A 18 17.66 -24.68 -25.22
N ASP A 19 16.75 -25.55 -24.76
CA ASP A 19 16.42 -26.79 -25.45
C ASP A 19 15.80 -26.47 -26.83
N PRO A 20 16.44 -26.86 -27.95
CA PRO A 20 15.96 -26.55 -29.29
C PRO A 20 14.57 -27.15 -29.59
N ARG A 21 14.12 -28.14 -28.81
CA ARG A 21 12.77 -28.73 -28.94
C ARG A 21 11.65 -27.80 -28.47
N ARG A 22 11.94 -26.81 -27.61
CA ARG A 22 10.93 -25.85 -27.14
C ARG A 22 10.53 -24.82 -28.20
N ARG A 23 11.40 -24.51 -29.16
CA ARG A 23 11.12 -23.49 -30.19
C ARG A 23 9.98 -23.89 -31.14
N ALA A 24 9.78 -25.18 -31.39
CA ALA A 24 8.73 -25.66 -32.29
C ALA A 24 7.33 -25.61 -31.69
N ASP A 25 7.21 -25.57 -30.35
CA ASP A 25 5.92 -25.59 -29.64
C ASP A 25 5.33 -24.17 -29.49
N THR A 26 6.19 -23.14 -29.46
CA THR A 26 5.78 -21.73 -29.38
C THR A 26 4.95 -21.28 -30.59
N ASP A 27 5.24 -21.80 -31.78
CA ASP A 27 4.52 -21.42 -33.01
C ASP A 27 3.07 -21.95 -33.07
N GLN A 28 2.72 -23.00 -32.31
CA GLN A 28 1.35 -23.54 -32.27
C GLN A 28 0.45 -22.87 -31.25
N THR A 29 1.02 -22.31 -30.18
CA THR A 29 0.25 -21.75 -29.06
C THR A 29 -0.15 -20.29 -29.28
N GLY A 30 0.38 -19.63 -30.33
CA GLY A 30 0.14 -18.22 -30.60
C GLY A 30 0.66 -17.28 -29.50
N TYR A 31 1.45 -17.81 -28.55
CA TYR A 31 2.01 -17.07 -27.44
C TYR A 31 3.29 -16.38 -27.89
N SER A 32 3.28 -15.05 -27.94
CA SER A 32 4.47 -14.23 -28.20
C SER A 32 4.85 -13.44 -26.97
N ASP A 33 6.09 -13.59 -26.52
CA ASP A 33 6.69 -12.81 -25.42
C ASP A 33 6.96 -11.34 -25.81
N ARG A 34 6.83 -11.03 -27.10
CA ARG A 34 6.90 -9.67 -27.63
C ARG A 34 5.55 -8.99 -27.47
N LEU A 35 5.54 -7.83 -26.81
CA LEU A 35 4.38 -6.94 -26.69
C LEU A 35 4.05 -6.19 -27.99
N ASP A 36 4.97 -6.22 -28.98
CA ASP A 36 4.78 -5.53 -30.25
C ASP A 36 4.07 -6.43 -31.29
N PRO A 37 3.02 -5.93 -31.97
CA PRO A 37 2.36 -6.68 -33.02
C PRO A 37 3.32 -6.93 -34.20
N PRO A 38 3.32 -8.13 -34.80
CA PRO A 38 4.21 -8.44 -35.89
C PRO A 38 3.95 -7.52 -37.09
N LEU A 39 5.03 -7.06 -37.73
CA LEU A 39 4.98 -6.12 -38.87
C LEU A 39 4.02 -6.60 -39.97
N SER A 40 3.95 -7.91 -40.20
CA SER A 40 3.03 -8.54 -41.15
C SER A 40 1.56 -8.26 -40.83
N GLN A 41 1.18 -8.21 -39.56
CA GLN A 41 -0.18 -7.96 -39.09
C GLN A 41 -0.54 -6.47 -39.13
N ILE A 42 0.43 -5.56 -38.93
CA ILE A 42 0.26 -4.13 -39.20
C ILE A 42 0.04 -3.88 -40.69
N LEU A 43 0.75 -4.62 -41.55
CA LEU A 43 0.66 -4.51 -43.01
C LEU A 43 -0.58 -5.22 -43.60
N GLN A 44 -1.07 -6.31 -43.00
CA GLN A 44 -2.23 -7.09 -43.46
C GLN A 44 -3.55 -6.72 -42.78
N GLY A 45 -3.53 -6.01 -41.65
CA GLY A 45 -4.68 -5.76 -40.78
C GLY A 45 -5.53 -4.53 -41.10
N GLY A 46 -5.24 -3.78 -42.17
CA GLY A 46 -6.06 -2.67 -42.59
C GLY A 46 -6.09 -2.58 -44.11
N ARG A 47 -7.27 -2.71 -44.72
CA ARG A 47 -7.47 -2.45 -46.16
C ARG A 47 -7.21 -0.99 -46.57
N HIS A 48 -6.67 -0.18 -45.66
CA HIS A 48 -6.52 1.27 -45.76
C HIS A 48 -5.19 1.63 -45.09
N GLY A 49 -4.38 2.46 -45.78
CA GLY A 49 -3.00 2.81 -45.38
C GLY A 49 -2.90 3.63 -44.08
N SER A 50 -1.79 4.35 -43.91
CA SER A 50 -1.51 5.10 -42.68
C SER A 50 -2.65 6.05 -42.30
N VAL A 51 -3.01 6.07 -41.02
CA VAL A 51 -4.10 6.89 -40.47
C VAL A 51 -3.84 8.39 -40.65
N LEU A 52 -2.56 8.78 -40.66
CA LEU A 52 -2.09 10.15 -40.83
C LEU A 52 -1.27 10.28 -42.12
N SER A 53 -1.33 11.46 -42.74
CA SER A 53 -0.36 11.87 -43.76
C SER A 53 1.00 12.17 -43.13
N LYS A 54 2.05 12.29 -43.95
CA LYS A 54 3.39 12.69 -43.46
C LYS A 54 3.39 14.07 -42.80
N GLU A 55 2.42 14.92 -43.15
CA GLU A 55 2.19 16.23 -42.54
C GLU A 55 1.22 16.19 -41.34
N GLY A 56 0.81 15.00 -40.88
CA GLY A 56 -0.04 14.81 -39.70
C GLY A 56 -1.55 15.02 -39.94
N LYS A 57 -2.00 15.11 -41.20
CA LYS A 57 -3.43 15.26 -41.52
C LYS A 57 -4.13 13.91 -41.47
N PRO A 58 -5.28 13.78 -40.80
CA PRO A 58 -6.02 12.52 -40.77
C PRO A 58 -6.62 12.23 -42.14
N LEU A 59 -6.26 11.07 -42.71
CA LEU A 59 -6.73 10.61 -44.03
C LEU A 59 -7.96 9.71 -43.94
N GLN A 60 -8.31 9.29 -42.73
CA GLN A 60 -9.41 8.38 -42.44
C GLN A 60 -10.25 8.97 -41.31
N PRO A 61 -11.58 8.79 -41.33
CA PRO A 61 -12.42 9.14 -40.19
C PRO A 61 -12.01 8.25 -39.00
N PHE A 62 -11.65 8.88 -37.89
CA PHE A 62 -11.35 8.20 -36.63
C PHE A 62 -12.29 8.72 -35.55
N THR A 63 -12.62 7.85 -34.60
CA THR A 63 -13.36 8.24 -33.40
C THR A 63 -12.37 8.56 -32.30
N LEU A 64 -12.52 9.72 -31.64
CA LEU A 64 -11.80 10.01 -30.41
C LEU A 64 -12.35 9.08 -29.34
N LEU A 65 -11.69 7.95 -29.15
CA LEU A 65 -12.00 7.06 -28.04
C LEU A 65 -11.42 7.66 -26.77
N ASP A 66 -12.28 7.78 -25.77
CA ASP A 66 -11.99 8.32 -24.44
C ASP A 66 -11.07 7.42 -23.59
N ARG A 67 -10.23 6.59 -24.24
CA ARG A 67 -9.38 5.61 -23.57
C ARG A 67 -8.40 6.28 -22.61
N ARG A 68 -7.89 7.47 -22.98
CA ARG A 68 -6.93 8.19 -22.14
C ARG A 68 -7.56 8.67 -20.84
N THR A 69 -8.79 9.19 -20.88
CA THR A 69 -9.47 9.66 -19.67
C THR A 69 -9.98 8.47 -18.84
N GLN A 70 -10.43 7.37 -19.48
CA GLN A 70 -10.83 6.14 -18.80
C GLN A 70 -9.65 5.50 -18.05
N LEU A 71 -8.46 5.47 -18.67
CA LEU A 71 -7.23 5.05 -18.01
C LEU A 71 -6.88 6.00 -16.85
N GLN A 72 -6.99 7.31 -17.05
CA GLN A 72 -6.76 8.31 -16.00
C GLN A 72 -7.71 8.17 -14.80
N GLN A 73 -8.97 7.79 -15.03
CA GLN A 73 -9.94 7.49 -13.98
C GLN A 73 -9.63 6.20 -13.20
N GLY A 74 -8.78 5.33 -13.76
CA GLY A 74 -8.39 4.05 -13.16
C GLY A 74 -7.17 4.10 -12.25
N VAL A 75 -6.27 5.08 -12.42
CA VAL A 75 -4.94 5.07 -11.76
C VAL A 75 -4.97 5.41 -10.27
N PHE A 76 -6.03 6.06 -9.79
CA PHE A 76 -6.17 6.48 -8.38
C PHE A 76 -7.43 5.91 -7.74
N LYS A 77 -7.77 4.67 -8.08
CA LYS A 77 -8.85 3.94 -7.40
C LYS A 77 -8.32 3.27 -6.13
N PRO A 78 -9.02 3.38 -4.99
CA PRO A 78 -8.67 2.62 -3.80
C PRO A 78 -8.68 1.12 -4.07
N SER A 79 -7.68 0.40 -3.54
CA SER A 79 -7.55 -1.06 -3.67
C SER A 79 -8.53 -1.85 -2.79
N HIS A 80 -9.31 -1.16 -1.97
CA HIS A 80 -10.25 -1.71 -1.01
C HIS A 80 -11.62 -1.07 -1.20
N ASN A 81 -12.66 -1.76 -0.73
CA ASN A 81 -14.01 -1.21 -0.69
C ASN A 81 -13.99 0.02 0.23
N LEU A 82 -14.35 1.19 -0.30
CA LEU A 82 -14.47 2.39 0.52
C LEU A 82 -15.58 2.19 1.55
N PRO A 83 -15.49 2.85 2.71
CA PRO A 83 -16.61 2.97 3.62
C PRO A 83 -17.87 3.43 2.88
N THR A 84 -19.02 2.83 3.22
CA THR A 84 -20.32 3.16 2.62
C THR A 84 -20.86 4.51 3.09
N MET A 85 -20.24 5.09 4.12
CA MET A 85 -20.64 6.33 4.75
C MET A 85 -19.47 7.30 4.74
N THR A 86 -19.75 8.59 4.67
CA THR A 86 -18.71 9.61 4.77
C THR A 86 -18.16 9.68 6.20
N ILE A 87 -17.01 10.34 6.36
CA ILE A 87 -16.41 10.56 7.69
C ILE A 87 -17.40 11.32 8.57
N ASP A 88 -18.05 12.34 8.02
CA ASP A 88 -19.01 13.19 8.73
C ASP A 88 -20.22 12.35 9.19
N ASP A 89 -20.79 11.54 8.30
CA ASP A 89 -21.91 10.64 8.63
C ASP A 89 -21.53 9.66 9.76
N TYR A 90 -20.33 9.09 9.70
CA TYR A 90 -19.85 8.16 10.72
C TYR A 90 -19.66 8.84 12.08
N LEU A 91 -19.13 10.06 12.11
CA LEU A 91 -18.97 10.82 13.35
C LEU A 91 -20.32 11.18 13.98
N GLU A 92 -21.31 11.53 13.16
CA GLU A 92 -22.69 11.74 13.63
C GLU A 92 -23.30 10.47 14.22
N GLU A 93 -23.04 9.30 13.61
CA GLU A 93 -23.47 8.02 14.17
C GLU A 93 -22.78 7.70 15.49
N GLU A 94 -21.45 7.90 15.60
CA GLU A 94 -20.73 7.70 16.85
C GLU A 94 -21.18 8.71 17.93
N LYS A 95 -21.53 9.95 17.56
CA LYS A 95 -22.14 10.94 18.47
C LYS A 95 -23.51 10.50 18.94
N ARG A 96 -24.36 9.99 18.05
CA ARG A 96 -25.67 9.41 18.40
C ARG A 96 -25.52 8.19 19.31
N ARG A 97 -24.50 7.37 19.09
CA ARG A 97 -24.18 6.18 19.90
C ARG A 97 -23.51 6.52 21.24
N GLY A 98 -23.14 7.78 21.47
CA GLY A 98 -22.50 8.23 22.70
C GLY A 98 -21.01 7.84 22.81
N ASN A 99 -20.40 7.36 21.71
CA ASN A 99 -18.99 7.05 21.62
C ASN A 99 -18.13 8.27 21.21
N PHE A 100 -18.76 9.42 21.01
CA PHE A 100 -18.09 10.66 20.68
C PHE A 100 -17.71 11.40 21.97
N ILE A 101 -16.42 11.49 22.25
CA ILE A 101 -15.89 12.26 23.38
C ILE A 101 -15.93 13.75 22.98
N GLU A 102 -17.05 14.41 23.28
CA GLU A 102 -17.22 15.86 23.14
C GLU A 102 -16.53 16.56 24.31
N GLY A 103 -15.19 16.49 24.34
CA GLY A 103 -14.41 16.98 25.48
C GLY A 103 -13.00 16.42 25.46
N GLY A 104 -12.22 16.78 24.45
CA GLY A 104 -10.77 16.71 24.57
C GLY A 104 -10.33 17.63 25.70
N ASP A 105 -9.71 17.02 26.72
CA ASP A 105 -9.07 17.59 27.88
C ASP A 105 -9.34 19.07 28.21
N GLN A 106 -10.23 19.30 29.18
CA GLN A 106 -10.15 20.50 30.00
C GLN A 106 -8.84 20.54 30.84
N SER A 107 -8.02 19.47 30.85
CA SER A 107 -6.71 19.44 31.51
C SER A 107 -5.60 20.23 30.78
N ALA A 108 -5.86 20.76 29.59
CA ALA A 108 -4.98 21.78 28.98
C ALA A 108 -5.01 23.09 29.78
N THR A 109 -6.00 23.27 30.66
CA THR A 109 -5.86 24.18 31.78
C THR A 109 -4.99 23.46 32.80
N GLN A 110 -3.68 23.61 32.66
CA GLN A 110 -2.75 23.28 33.72
C GLN A 110 -3.21 24.07 34.94
N GLU A 111 -3.88 23.39 35.87
CA GLU A 111 -4.37 24.01 37.09
C GLU A 111 -3.14 24.59 37.76
N VAL A 112 -3.06 25.92 37.81
CA VAL A 112 -1.91 26.60 38.43
C VAL A 112 -1.98 26.23 39.89
N VAL A 113 -1.14 25.27 40.28
CA VAL A 113 -1.02 24.85 41.67
C VAL A 113 -0.52 26.06 42.43
N ASP A 114 -1.31 26.52 43.38
CA ASP A 114 -0.98 27.66 44.21
C ASP A 114 0.20 27.28 45.12
N GLU A 115 1.39 27.80 44.81
CA GLU A 115 2.66 27.48 45.49
C GLU A 115 2.65 27.91 46.99
N ASP A 116 1.67 28.71 47.40
CA ASP A 116 1.48 29.15 48.78
C ASP A 116 0.69 28.14 49.65
N ASP A 117 0.15 27.07 49.06
CA ASP A 117 -0.55 25.98 49.77
C ASP A 117 0.41 24.83 50.12
N MET A 118 0.92 24.87 51.35
CA MET A 118 1.93 23.92 51.86
C MET A 118 1.52 22.45 51.73
N ASP A 119 0.23 22.14 51.84
CA ASP A 119 -0.27 20.77 51.75
C ASP A 119 -0.12 20.21 50.31
N LYS A 120 -0.32 21.04 49.28
CA LYS A 120 -0.16 20.63 47.87
C LYS A 120 1.31 20.45 47.49
N ALA A 121 2.20 21.31 48.00
CA ALA A 121 3.63 21.19 47.76
C ALA A 121 4.21 19.88 48.35
N ASP A 122 3.71 19.47 49.52
CA ASP A 122 4.09 18.20 50.14
C ASP A 122 3.57 16.99 49.34
N GLU A 123 2.33 17.05 48.84
CA GLU A 123 1.74 16.00 48.00
C GLU A 123 2.52 15.80 46.68
N GLU A 124 2.90 16.90 46.02
CA GLU A 124 3.71 16.83 44.80
C GLU A 124 5.08 16.22 45.05
N THR A 125 5.73 16.60 46.15
CA THR A 125 7.04 16.05 46.53
C THR A 125 6.94 14.54 46.83
N MET A 126 5.86 14.10 47.47
CA MET A 126 5.61 12.67 47.74
C MET A 126 5.31 11.90 46.46
N LYS A 127 4.53 12.49 45.53
CA LYS A 127 4.21 11.91 44.23
C LYS A 127 5.46 11.76 43.35
N ALA A 128 6.35 12.75 43.35
CA ALA A 128 7.62 12.69 42.63
C ALA A 128 8.50 11.55 43.13
N ARG A 129 8.64 11.39 44.46
CA ARG A 129 9.39 10.25 45.04
C ARG A 129 8.79 8.90 44.67
N ALA A 130 7.47 8.78 44.74
CA ALA A 130 6.78 7.53 44.36
C ALA A 130 6.99 7.19 42.88
N TRP A 131 7.05 8.21 42.02
CA TRP A 131 7.32 8.03 40.60
C TRP A 131 8.77 7.59 40.32
N ASP A 132 9.73 8.16 41.05
CA ASP A 132 11.12 7.77 40.97
C ASP A 132 11.31 6.30 41.41
N GLU A 133 10.71 5.90 42.53
CA GLU A 133 10.74 4.51 43.03
C GLU A 133 10.10 3.54 42.02
N PHE A 134 8.96 3.91 41.41
CA PHE A 134 8.32 3.10 40.38
C PHE A 134 9.20 2.95 39.13
N THR A 135 9.86 4.03 38.69
CA THR A 135 10.72 4.02 37.50
C THR A 135 11.99 3.19 37.74
N GLU A 136 12.57 3.29 38.94
CA GLU A 136 13.72 2.48 39.36
C GLU A 136 13.36 0.99 39.46
N ALA A 137 12.20 0.67 40.02
CA ALA A 137 11.70 -0.71 40.11
C ALA A 137 11.35 -1.33 38.74
N ASN A 138 11.04 -0.50 37.72
CA ASN A 138 10.62 -0.95 36.39
C ASN A 138 11.59 -0.47 35.30
N PRO A 139 12.83 -1.00 35.24
CA PRO A 139 13.79 -0.61 34.23
C PRO A 139 13.30 -0.99 32.83
N LYS A 140 13.45 -0.06 31.89
CA LYS A 140 13.09 -0.27 30.48
C LYS A 140 13.84 -1.48 29.93
N GLY A 141 13.11 -2.42 29.32
CA GLY A 141 13.70 -3.63 28.74
C GLY A 141 13.88 -4.80 29.72
N SER A 142 13.38 -4.70 30.96
CA SER A 142 13.36 -5.83 31.92
C SER A 142 12.73 -7.12 31.36
N GLY A 143 11.78 -7.00 30.42
CA GLY A 143 11.13 -8.13 29.74
C GLY A 143 11.85 -8.69 28.50
N ASN A 144 12.87 -8.02 27.97
CA ASN A 144 13.60 -8.45 26.77
C ASN A 144 15.06 -8.79 27.10
N THR A 145 15.25 -9.76 28.00
CA THR A 145 16.59 -10.21 28.43
C THR A 145 17.06 -11.47 27.71
N LEU A 146 16.16 -12.22 27.06
CA LEU A 146 16.44 -13.53 26.45
C LEU A 146 16.95 -13.45 25.00
N ASN A 147 16.68 -12.35 24.28
CA ASN A 147 17.16 -12.13 22.91
C ASN A 147 18.43 -11.27 22.88
N ARG A 148 19.41 -11.60 23.72
CA ARG A 148 20.78 -11.06 23.63
C ARG A 148 21.65 -12.13 22.98
N GLY A 149 21.69 -12.12 21.64
CA GLY A 149 22.74 -12.71 20.77
C GLY A 149 23.30 -14.07 21.17
#